data_AF-A0A7W1F2G5-F1
#
_entry.id   AF-A0A7W1F2G5-F1
#
_cell.length_a   1.000
_cell.length_b   1.000
_cell.length_c   1.000
_cell.angle_alpha   90.00
_cell.angle_beta   90.00
_cell.angle_gamma   90.00
#
_symmetry.space_group_name_H-M   'P 1'
#
loop_
_entity.id
_entity.type
_entity.pdbx_description
1 polymer ?
#
loop_
_entity_poly.entity_id
_entity_poly.type
_entity_poly.pdbx_seq_one_letter_code
_entity_poly.pdbx_strand_id
1 'polypeptide(L)' 'MRVDHVLHVFRKDGIELLRDRRTLFVNVLLPLLLYPLIMLFLVQVTQLTRDSHAPPPRVALLGLPDRLDDLVLDPPRV' A
#
# COMPACT_ATOMS: atom_id res chain seq x y z
N MET A 1 9.60 28.78 -40.17
CA MET A 1 8.86 27.51 -39.97
C MET A 1 7.40 27.85 -39.70
N ARG A 2 6.48 27.38 -40.55
CA ARG A 2 5.05 27.72 -40.46
C ARG A 2 4.39 26.91 -39.35
N VAL A 3 3.99 27.57 -38.26
CA VAL A 3 3.27 26.99 -37.12
C VAL A 3 2.01 26.22 -37.54
N ASP A 4 1.36 26.64 -38.62
CA ASP A 4 0.18 25.98 -39.18
C ASP A 4 0.46 24.56 -39.65
N HIS A 5 1.65 24.30 -40.23
CA HIS A 5 2.04 22.94 -40.62
C HIS A 5 2.29 22.05 -39.40
N VAL A 6 2.93 22.60 -38.36
CA VAL A 6 3.21 21.86 -37.12
C VAL A 6 1.90 21.47 -36.44
N LEU A 7 0.94 22.40 -36.35
CA LEU A 7 -0.36 22.14 -35.74
C LEU A 7 -1.16 21.10 -36.53
N HIS A 8 -1.08 21.13 -37.87
CA HIS A 8 -1.77 20.18 -38.72
C HIS A 8 -1.22 18.75 -38.58
N VAL A 9 0.10 18.61 -38.44
CA VAL A 9 0.76 17.32 -38.16
C VAL A 9 0.39 16.81 -36.77
N PHE A 10 0.47 17.67 -35.74
CA PHE A 10 0.10 17.30 -34.37
C PHE A 10 -1.34 16.79 -34.25
N ARG A 11 -2.28 17.44 -34.94
CA ARG A 11 -3.68 17.03 -34.92
C ARG A 11 -3.89 15.69 -35.61
N LYS A 12 -3.20 15.44 -36.71
CA LYS A 12 -3.25 14.14 -37.42
C LYS A 12 -2.69 13.04 -36.51
N ASP A 13 -1.46 13.22 -36.01
CA ASP A 13 -0.76 12.22 -35.22
C ASP A 13 -1.43 12.01 -33.86
N GLY A 14 -1.99 13.07 -33.26
CA GLY A 14 -2.76 12.99 -32.03
C GLY A 14 -4.04 12.16 -32.17
N ILE A 15 -4.79 12.28 -33.28
CA ILE A 15 -5.97 11.45 -33.55
C ILE A 15 -5.55 9.99 -33.78
N GLU A 16 -4.42 9.77 -34.46
CA GLU A 16 -3.87 8.44 -34.71
C GLU A 16 -3.43 7.76 -33.40
N LEU A 17 -2.79 8.51 -32.51
CA LEU A 17 -2.44 8.08 -31.15
C LEU A 17 -3.68 7.81 -30.28
N LEU A 18 -4.71 8.67 -30.37
CA LEU A 18 -5.97 8.47 -29.64
C LEU A 18 -6.73 7.22 -30.13
N ARG A 19 -6.59 6.88 -31.41
CA ARG A 19 -7.20 5.66 -31.98
C ARG A 19 -6.43 4.40 -31.58
N ASP A 20 -5.16 4.54 -31.21
CA ASP A 20 -4.40 3.46 -30.59
C ASP A 20 -4.83 3.24 -29.14
N ARG A 21 -5.95 2.51 -29.02
CA ARG A 21 -6.51 2.04 -27.75
C ARG A 21 -5.50 1.33 -26.87
N ARG A 22 -4.49 0.66 -27.42
CA ARG A 22 -3.49 -0.06 -26.63
C ARG A 22 -2.55 0.93 -25.94
N THR A 23 -2.11 1.94 -26.68
CA THR A 23 -1.23 3.00 -26.16
C THR A 23 -1.94 3.87 -25.13
N LEU A 24 -3.18 4.31 -25.40
CA LEU A 24 -3.98 5.03 -24.39
C LEU A 24 -4.24 4.18 -23.14
N PHE A 25 -4.52 2.89 -23.30
CA PHE A 25 -4.79 2.01 -22.17
C PHE A 25 -3.56 1.88 -21.28
N VAL A 26 -2.37 1.60 -21.85
CA VAL A 26 -1.16 1.40 -21.05
C VAL A 26 -0.63 2.71 -20.46
N ASN A 27 -0.68 3.81 -21.21
CA ASN A 27 -0.06 5.07 -20.76
C ASN A 27 -0.98 5.95 -19.93
N VAL A 28 -2.31 5.83 -20.09
CA VAL A 28 -3.28 6.66 -19.37
C VAL A 28 -4.12 5.82 -18.42
N LEU A 29 -4.80 4.80 -18.94
CA LEU A 29 -5.77 4.07 -18.13
C LEU A 29 -5.11 3.18 -17.07
N LEU A 30 -4.01 2.53 -17.41
CA LEU A 30 -3.26 1.65 -16.52
C LEU A 30 -2.75 2.42 -15.30
N PRO A 31 -1.97 3.53 -15.41
CA PRO A 31 -1.56 4.27 -14.23
C PRO A 31 -2.76 4.86 -13.47
N LEU A 32 -3.80 5.32 -14.18
CA LEU A 32 -5.01 5.86 -13.56
C LEU A 32 -5.74 4.84 -12.68
N LEU A 33 -5.75 3.56 -13.05
CA LEU A 33 -6.43 2.50 -12.29
C LEU A 33 -5.47 1.75 -11.34
N LEU A 34 -4.27 1.44 -11.81
CA LEU A 34 -3.31 0.60 -11.10
C LEU A 34 -2.73 1.31 -9.89
N TYR A 35 -2.41 2.60 -9.99
CA TYR A 35 -1.84 3.35 -8.88
C TYR A 35 -2.80 3.45 -7.68
N PRO A 36 -4.07 3.88 -7.83
CA PRO A 36 -4.99 3.89 -6.71
C PRO A 36 -5.29 2.48 -6.18
N LEU A 37 -5.30 1.46 -7.04
CA LEU A 37 -5.48 0.08 -6.60
C LEU A 37 -4.32 -0.41 -5.72
N ILE A 38 -3.07 -0.16 -6.13
CA ILE A 38 -1.88 -0.48 -5.33
C ILE A 38 -1.87 0.32 -4.04
N MET A 39 -2.22 1.62 -4.09
CA MET A 39 -2.31 2.46 -2.90
C MET A 39 -3.32 1.88 -1.89
N LEU A 40 -4.52 1.52 -2.35
CA LEU A 40 -5.55 0.93 -1.49
C LEU A 40 -5.07 -0.40 -0.88
N PHE A 41 -4.43 -1.25 -1.70
CA PHE A 41 -3.85 -2.50 -1.23
C PHE A 41 -2.80 -2.29 -0.14
N LEU A 42 -1.87 -1.35 -0.33
CA LEU A 42 -0.84 -1.02 0.65
C LEU A 42 -1.46 -0.51 1.97
N VAL A 43 -2.47 0.37 1.89
CA VAL A 43 -3.19 0.85 3.08
C VAL A 43 -3.80 -0.32 3.84
N GLN A 44 -4.47 -1.26 3.18
CA GLN A 44 -5.06 -2.43 3.83
C GLN A 44 -4.01 -3.31 4.52
N VAL A 45 -2.89 -3.60 3.85
CA VAL A 45 -1.80 -4.41 4.42
C VAL A 45 -1.22 -3.73 5.68
N THR A 46 -0.99 -2.42 5.63
CA THR A 46 -0.45 -1.69 6.78
C THR A 46 -1.42 -1.66 7.97
N GLN A 47 -2.72 -1.60 7.72
CA GLN A 47 -3.74 -1.70 8.77
C GLN A 47 -3.72 -3.07 9.43
N LEU A 48 -3.73 -4.14 8.63
CA LEU A 48 -3.72 -5.51 9.15
C LEU A 48 -2.47 -5.82 10.00
N THR A 49 -1.30 -5.36 9.56
CA THR A 49 -0.05 -5.51 10.34
C THR A 49 -0.09 -4.73 11.66
N ARG A 50 -0.72 -3.55 11.68
CA ARG A 50 -0.89 -2.77 12.92
C ARG A 50 -1.84 -3.44 13.90
N ASP A 51 -2.95 -4.00 13.42
CA ASP A 51 -3.91 -4.70 14.28
C ASP A 51 -3.33 -6.00 14.87
N SER A 52 -2.30 -6.55 14.21
CA SER A 52 -1.55 -7.70 14.72
C SER A 52 -0.63 -7.36 15.90
N HIS A 53 -0.30 -6.08 16.12
CA HIS A 53 0.36 -5.59 17.34
C HIS A 53 -0.67 -5.38 18.46
N ALA A 54 -1.49 -6.39 18.73
CA ALA A 54 -2.30 -6.41 19.94
C ALA A 54 -1.38 -6.28 21.18
N PRO A 55 -1.82 -5.60 22.26
CA PRO A 55 -1.05 -5.55 23.50
C PRO A 55 -0.72 -6.97 23.95
N PRO A 56 0.49 -7.20 24.53
CA PRO A 56 0.94 -8.54 24.89
C PRO A 56 -0.16 -9.23 25.72
N PRO A 57 -0.49 -10.49 25.40
CA PRO A 57 -1.58 -11.19 26.07
C PRO A 57 -1.30 -11.20 27.57
N ARG A 58 -2.23 -10.65 28.35
CA ARG A 58 -2.19 -10.72 29.80
C ARG A 58 -2.40 -12.17 30.22
N VAL A 59 -1.31 -12.88 30.41
CA VAL A 59 -1.30 -14.23 30.97
C VAL A 59 -1.40 -14.14 32.48
N ALA A 60 -2.44 -14.74 33.05
CA ALA A 60 -2.54 -14.98 34.48
C ALA A 60 -2.07 -16.41 34.74
N LEU A 61 -1.07 -16.58 35.62
CA LEU A 61 -0.61 -17.89 36.03
C LEU A 61 -1.47 -18.33 37.23
N LEU A 62 -2.11 -19.50 37.13
CA LEU A 62 -2.98 -20.05 38.17
C LEU A 62 -2.32 -21.30 38.77
N GLY A 63 -2.21 -21.33 40.10
CA GLY A 63 -1.64 -22.47 40.82
C GLY A 63 -0.11 -22.46 40.92
N LEU A 64 0.52 -21.28 41.00
CA LEU A 64 1.95 -21.20 41.27
C LEU A 64 2.25 -21.74 42.68
N PRO A 65 3.34 -22.51 42.84
CA PRO A 65 3.92 -22.76 44.15
C PRO A 65 4.41 -21.42 44.74
N ASP A 66 4.23 -21.20 46.04
CA ASP A 66 4.54 -19.94 46.74
C ASP A 66 5.96 -19.38 46.46
N ARG A 67 6.92 -20.25 46.07
CA ARG A 67 8.31 -19.90 45.74
C ARG A 67 8.51 -19.20 44.39
N LEU A 68 7.54 -19.28 43.48
CA LEU A 68 7.64 -18.71 42.13
C LEU A 68 6.89 -17.39 41.98
N ASP A 69 6.00 -17.06 42.92
CA ASP A 69 5.28 -15.77 42.93
C ASP A 69 6.24 -14.59 43.09
N ASP A 70 7.28 -14.75 43.91
CA ASP A 70 8.31 -13.73 44.16
C ASP A 70 9.13 -13.39 42.89
N LEU A 71 9.34 -14.36 42.00
CA LEU A 71 10.14 -14.17 40.77
C LEU A 71 9.32 -13.52 39.63
N VAL A 72 7.99 -13.66 39.67
CA VAL A 72 7.07 -13.08 38.67
C VAL A 72 6.72 -11.63 39.03
N LEU A 73 6.71 -11.27 40.32
CA LEU A 73 6.40 -9.93 40.80
C LEU A 73 7.59 -8.95 40.70
N ASP A 74 8.84 -9.43 40.66
CA ASP A 74 10.03 -8.61 40.46
C ASP A 74 10.83 -9.13 39.23
N PRO A 75 10.52 -8.67 38.01
CA PRO A 75 11.23 -9.11 36.83
C PRO A 75 12.70 -8.68 36.91
N PRO A 76 13.68 -9.59 36.73
CA PRO A 76 15.09 -9.23 36.74
C PRO A 76 15.35 -8.22 35.63
N ARG A 77 15.76 -7.01 36.02
CA ARG A 77 16.24 -5.98 35.10
C ARG A 77 17.56 -6.46 34.51
N VAL A 78 17.50 -7.07 33.33
CA VAL A 78 18.67 -7.35 32.48
C VAL A 78 18.53 -6.54 31.20
#